data_AF-A0A1G9XB25-F1
#
_entry.id   AF-A0A1G9XB25-F1
#
_cell.length_a   1.000
_cell.length_b   1.000
_cell.length_c   1.000
_cell.angle_alpha   90.00
_cell.angle_beta   90.00
_cell.angle_gamma   90.00
#
_symmetry.space_group_name_H-M   'P 1'
#
loop_
_entity.id
_entity.type
_entity.pdbx_description
1 polymer ?
#
loop_
_entity_poly.entity_id
_entity_poly.type
_entity_poly.pdbx_seq_one_letter_code
_entity_poly.pdbx_strand_id
1 'polypeptide(L)'
;MSCDKEIVNLMHIYLDGNLSKEQENKLRNHLQSCEACQKHFHELKRTVTMLKSSSEIQAPSDFTANVMNSLPKEKRRVGFMRWFKAHPIITAAAIFFIFMFSGIFSAWNQDGQLSVSKQKNLIIQDDTVIVPEDVVVDGDLVVKNGDVKIEGEVNGDVVIINGDHLMASAGQVSGDLKEVNQLFDWIWYHIKDVTKSVFSLKE
;
A
#
# COMPACT_ATOMS: atom_id res chain seq x y z
N MET A 1 47.31 -20.97 -66.15
CA MET A 1 46.52 -21.49 -65.01
C MET A 1 45.37 -20.53 -64.79
N SER A 2 44.13 -21.00 -64.84
CA SER A 2 42.95 -20.15 -64.73
C SER A 2 42.84 -19.60 -63.31
N CYS A 3 42.92 -18.28 -63.11
CA CYS A 3 42.53 -17.64 -61.84
C CYS A 3 41.01 -17.87 -61.72
N ASP A 4 40.62 -18.89 -60.96
CA ASP A 4 39.22 -19.25 -60.77
C ASP A 4 38.56 -18.30 -59.77
N LYS A 5 37.24 -18.12 -59.89
CA LYS A 5 36.42 -17.37 -58.94
C LYS A 5 36.55 -17.92 -57.52
N GLU A 6 36.83 -19.22 -57.39
CA GLU A 6 37.09 -19.88 -56.11
C GLU A 6 38.27 -19.25 -55.36
N ILE A 7 39.39 -18.97 -56.04
CA ILE A 7 40.58 -18.39 -55.40
C ILE A 7 40.29 -16.96 -54.92
N VAL A 8 39.58 -16.17 -55.72
CA VAL A 8 39.18 -14.81 -55.33
C VAL A 8 38.26 -14.85 -54.09
N ASN A 9 37.34 -15.81 -54.03
CA ASN A 9 36.50 -16.01 -52.85
C ASN A 9 37.33 -16.36 -51.60
N LEU A 10 38.33 -17.23 -51.74
CA LEU A 10 39.25 -17.56 -50.64
C LEU A 10 40.05 -16.33 -50.18
N MET A 11 40.41 -15.40 -51.07
CA MET A 11 41.06 -14.14 -50.68
C MET A 11 40.16 -13.29 -49.76
N HIS A 12 38.85 -13.21 -50.04
CA HIS A 12 37.91 -12.46 -49.21
C HIS A 12 37.70 -13.11 -47.84
N ILE A 13 37.47 -14.43 -47.81
CA ILE A 13 37.32 -15.19 -46.56
C ILE A 13 38.58 -15.05 -45.68
N TYR A 14 39.77 -15.00 -46.30
CA TYR A 14 41.03 -14.70 -45.59
C TYR A 14 41.03 -13.31 -44.95
N LEU A 15 40.61 -12.27 -45.69
CA LEU A 15 40.59 -10.90 -45.19
C LEU A 15 39.56 -10.70 -44.05
N ASP A 16 38.50 -11.52 -44.04
CA ASP A 16 37.50 -11.57 -42.96
C ASP A 16 37.96 -12.39 -41.75
N GLY A 17 39.07 -13.12 -41.85
CA GLY A 17 39.62 -13.93 -40.76
C GLY A 17 38.95 -15.30 -40.55
N ASN A 18 38.18 -15.79 -41.53
CA ASN A 18 37.35 -17.00 -41.41
C ASN A 18 37.87 -18.20 -42.23
N LEU A 19 39.14 -18.20 -42.63
CA LEU A 19 39.70 -19.22 -43.51
C LEU A 19 40.14 -20.48 -42.74
N SER A 20 39.80 -21.68 -43.25
CA SER A 20 40.30 -22.93 -42.67
C SER A 20 41.75 -23.22 -43.07
N LYS A 21 42.46 -24.05 -42.30
CA LYS A 21 43.86 -24.43 -42.60
C LYS A 21 44.04 -25.08 -43.98
N GLU A 22 43.08 -25.89 -44.41
CA GLU A 22 43.11 -26.53 -45.73
C GLU A 22 42.94 -25.52 -46.86
N GLN A 23 42.02 -24.57 -46.68
CA GLN A 23 41.78 -23.48 -47.62
C GLN A 23 42.94 -22.50 -47.69
N GLU A 24 43.60 -22.23 -46.55
CA GLU A 24 44.80 -21.41 -46.46
C GLU A 24 45.94 -22.01 -47.27
N ASN A 25 46.16 -23.32 -47.15
CA ASN A 25 47.18 -24.01 -47.95
C ASN A 25 46.87 -23.95 -49.44
N LYS A 26 45.61 -24.15 -49.85
CA LYS A 26 45.18 -24.02 -51.25
C LYS A 26 45.43 -22.61 -51.79
N LEU A 27 45.02 -21.58 -51.04
CA LEU A 27 45.23 -20.18 -51.40
C LEU A 27 46.73 -19.87 -51.52
N ARG A 28 47.54 -20.28 -50.54
CA ARG A 28 48.99 -20.04 -50.52
C ARG A 28 49.69 -20.67 -51.72
N ASN A 29 49.36 -21.92 -52.05
CA ASN A 29 49.95 -22.61 -53.19
C ASN A 29 49.58 -21.94 -54.52
N HIS A 30 48.36 -21.41 -54.64
CA HIS A 30 47.94 -20.66 -55.82
C HIS A 30 48.66 -19.30 -55.92
N LEU A 31 48.79 -18.56 -54.82
CA LEU A 31 49.49 -17.27 -54.80
C LEU A 31 50.99 -17.41 -55.12
N GLN A 32 51.60 -18.56 -54.83
CA GLN A 32 53.00 -18.85 -55.21
C GLN A 32 53.18 -19.15 -56.69
N SER A 33 52.15 -19.64 -57.37
CA SER A 33 52.22 -20.07 -58.77
C SER A 33 51.59 -19.07 -59.75
N CYS A 34 50.87 -18.06 -59.25
CA CYS A 34 50.16 -17.09 -60.08
C CYS A 34 50.41 -15.64 -59.65
N GLU A 35 51.26 -14.93 -60.41
CA GLU A 35 51.62 -13.53 -60.15
C GLU A 35 50.42 -12.57 -60.23
N ALA A 36 49.48 -12.81 -61.15
CA ALA A 36 48.29 -11.97 -61.29
C ALA A 36 47.40 -12.01 -60.04
N CYS A 37 47.14 -13.22 -59.53
CA CYS A 37 46.36 -13.42 -58.31
C CYS A 37 47.13 -12.91 -57.06
N GLN A 38 48.48 -12.99 -57.04
CA GLN A 38 49.32 -12.39 -56.00
C GLN A 38 49.20 -10.86 -55.97
N LYS A 39 49.31 -10.20 -57.13
CA LYS A 39 49.19 -8.75 -57.25
C LYS A 39 47.81 -8.26 -56.77
N HIS A 40 46.75 -8.93 -57.20
CA HIS A 40 45.38 -8.63 -56.78
C HIS A 40 45.22 -8.74 -55.24
N PHE A 41 45.76 -9.81 -54.65
CA PHE A 41 45.72 -9.98 -53.19
C PHE A 41 46.49 -8.88 -52.44
N HIS A 42 47.64 -8.44 -52.96
CA HIS A 42 48.39 -7.31 -52.40
C HIS A 42 47.60 -5.99 -52.48
N GLU A 43 46.93 -5.72 -53.59
CA GLU A 43 46.09 -4.53 -53.78
C GLU A 43 44.93 -4.51 -52.77
N LEU A 44 44.25 -5.65 -52.57
CA LEU A 44 43.19 -5.80 -51.57
C LEU A 44 43.72 -5.57 -50.15
N LYS A 45 44.84 -6.21 -49.78
CA LYS A 45 45.45 -6.08 -48.45
C LYS A 45 45.90 -4.65 -48.17
N ARG A 46 46.45 -3.96 -49.18
CA ARG A 46 46.84 -2.55 -49.09
C ARG A 46 45.63 -1.67 -48.81
N THR A 47 44.52 -1.91 -49.49
CA THR A 47 43.26 -1.16 -49.30
C THR A 47 42.72 -1.34 -47.88
N VAL A 48 42.66 -2.58 -47.39
CA VAL A 48 42.23 -2.89 -46.02
C VAL A 48 43.14 -2.22 -44.98
N THR A 49 44.44 -2.21 -45.21
CA THR A 49 45.42 -1.58 -44.31
C THR A 49 45.22 -0.06 -44.27
N MET A 50 45.00 0.58 -45.42
CA MET A 50 44.74 2.01 -45.51
C MET A 50 43.46 2.40 -44.77
N LEU A 51 42.38 1.61 -44.91
CA LEU A 51 41.13 1.82 -44.17
C LEU A 51 41.33 1.65 -42.65
N LYS A 52 42.06 0.61 -42.21
CA LYS A 52 42.35 0.38 -40.80
C LYS A 52 43.26 1.46 -40.19
N SER A 53 44.08 2.12 -41.00
CA SER A 53 44.92 3.24 -40.56
C SER A 53 44.17 4.57 -40.43
N SER A 54 42.95 4.65 -40.96
CA SER A 54 42.11 5.82 -40.71
C SER A 54 41.67 5.83 -39.24
N SER A 55 41.80 6.99 -38.61
CA SER A 55 41.69 7.23 -37.17
C SER A 55 40.56 6.46 -36.48
N GLU A 56 40.83 5.95 -35.27
CA GLU A 56 39.79 5.46 -34.37
C GLU A 56 38.69 6.52 -34.22
N ILE A 57 37.49 6.18 -34.68
CA ILE A 57 36.31 7.04 -34.52
C ILE A 57 35.91 6.96 -33.05
N GLN A 58 36.27 7.98 -32.28
CA GLN A 58 35.83 8.09 -30.90
C GLN A 58 34.36 8.52 -30.87
N ALA A 59 33.58 7.90 -29.99
CA ALA A 59 32.24 8.35 -29.72
C ALA A 59 32.27 9.76 -29.10
N PRO A 60 31.30 10.63 -29.40
CA PRO A 60 31.20 11.93 -28.74
C PRO A 60 31.03 11.74 -27.23
N SER A 61 31.48 12.71 -26.43
CA SER A 61 31.43 12.67 -24.96
C SER A 61 30.04 12.32 -24.40
N ASP A 62 28.99 12.72 -25.12
CA ASP A 62 27.60 12.61 -24.67
C ASP A 62 26.88 11.37 -25.22
N PHE A 63 27.57 10.50 -25.96
CA PHE A 63 26.96 9.31 -26.58
C PHE A 63 26.24 8.44 -25.55
N THR A 64 26.92 8.12 -24.45
CA THR A 64 26.37 7.28 -23.38
C THR A 64 25.13 7.92 -22.76
N ALA A 65 25.18 9.22 -22.47
CA ALA A 65 24.05 9.93 -21.89
C ALA A 65 22.83 9.92 -22.83
N ASN A 66 23.05 10.20 -24.11
CA ASN A 66 22.00 10.22 -25.12
C ASN A 66 21.36 8.83 -25.33
N VAL A 67 22.17 7.77 -25.33
CA VAL A 67 21.67 6.39 -25.41
C VAL A 67 20.82 6.07 -24.19
N MET A 68 21.32 6.33 -22.98
CA MET A 68 20.59 6.03 -21.74
C MET A 68 19.27 6.79 -21.64
N ASN A 69 19.21 8.04 -22.14
CA ASN A 69 17.99 8.83 -22.17
C ASN A 69 16.97 8.34 -23.22
N SER A 70 17.45 7.67 -24.27
CA SER A 70 16.60 7.12 -25.34
C SER A 70 16.04 5.74 -25.00
N LEU A 71 16.53 5.10 -23.93
CA LEU A 71 16.03 3.80 -23.51
C LEU A 71 14.63 3.92 -22.90
N PRO A 72 13.72 2.97 -23.17
CA PRO A 72 12.40 2.95 -22.56
C PRO A 72 12.54 2.83 -21.03
N LYS A 73 11.84 3.70 -20.30
CA LYS A 73 11.83 3.67 -18.84
C LYS A 73 11.30 2.33 -18.35
N GLU A 74 12.03 1.67 -17.46
CA GLU A 74 11.61 0.43 -16.84
C GLU A 74 10.23 0.61 -16.19
N LYS A 75 9.29 -0.29 -16.48
CA LYS A 75 7.91 -0.19 -16.00
C LYS A 75 7.91 -0.24 -14.47
N ARG A 76 7.47 0.85 -13.82
CA ARG A 76 7.36 0.99 -12.34
C ARG A 76 6.39 0.02 -11.65
N ARG A 77 6.04 -1.13 -12.24
CA ARG A 77 5.19 -2.14 -11.61
C ARG A 77 5.86 -2.79 -10.39
N VAL A 78 7.17 -2.66 -10.25
CA VAL A 78 7.94 -3.18 -9.10
C VAL A 78 7.98 -2.25 -7.89
N GLY A 79 7.47 -1.03 -7.96
CA GLY A 79 7.62 -0.03 -6.87
C GLY A 79 6.94 -0.44 -5.55
N PHE A 80 5.65 -0.77 -5.61
CA PHE A 80 4.87 -1.14 -4.42
C PHE A 80 5.38 -2.45 -3.81
N MET A 81 5.55 -3.51 -4.61
CA MET A 81 6.03 -4.80 -4.12
C MET A 81 7.45 -4.72 -3.52
N ARG A 82 8.32 -3.87 -4.07
CA ARG A 82 9.68 -3.63 -3.56
C ARG A 82 9.68 -2.80 -2.27
N TRP A 83 8.72 -1.89 -2.10
CA TRP A 83 8.54 -1.12 -0.87
C TRP A 83 8.06 -2.00 0.30
N PHE A 84 7.09 -2.90 0.05
CA PHE A 84 6.67 -3.90 1.05
C PHE A 84 7.83 -4.82 1.45
N LYS A 85 8.65 -5.24 0.48
CA LYS A 85 9.87 -6.04 0.76
C LYS A 85 10.96 -5.25 1.49
N ALA A 86 11.05 -3.93 1.28
CA ALA A 86 12.06 -3.08 1.91
C ALA A 86 11.71 -2.73 3.38
N HIS A 87 10.42 -2.74 3.74
CA HIS A 87 9.95 -2.32 5.07
C HIS A 87 9.04 -3.37 5.75
N PRO A 88 9.53 -4.59 6.04
CA PRO A 88 8.72 -5.66 6.62
C PRO A 88 8.13 -5.30 8.01
N ILE A 89 8.81 -4.47 8.79
CA ILE A 89 8.37 -4.05 10.14
C ILE A 89 7.13 -3.15 10.05
N ILE A 90 7.13 -2.16 9.15
CA ILE A 90 6.00 -1.23 8.98
C ILE A 90 4.76 -1.99 8.50
N THR A 91 4.94 -2.92 7.58
CA THR A 91 3.84 -3.75 7.06
C THR A 91 3.26 -4.67 8.14
N ALA A 92 4.12 -5.27 8.97
CA ALA A 92 3.66 -6.12 10.08
C ALA A 92 2.93 -5.30 11.15
N ALA A 93 3.44 -4.11 11.49
CA ALA A 93 2.80 -3.21 12.45
C ALA A 93 1.40 -2.77 11.96
N ALA A 94 1.26 -2.41 10.68
CA ALA A 94 -0.03 -2.04 10.11
C ALA A 94 -1.06 -3.17 10.21
N ILE A 95 -0.66 -4.41 9.87
CA ILE A 95 -1.53 -5.58 9.97
C ILE A 95 -1.90 -5.86 11.43
N PHE A 96 -0.94 -5.76 12.36
CA PHE A 96 -1.18 -5.92 13.78
C PHE A 96 -2.21 -4.91 14.29
N PHE A 97 -2.07 -3.62 13.95
CA PHE A 97 -3.03 -2.61 14.33
C PHE A 97 -4.40 -2.84 13.72
N ILE A 98 -4.49 -3.27 12.46
CA ILE A 98 -5.79 -3.61 11.84
C ILE A 98 -6.48 -4.72 12.63
N PHE A 99 -5.77 -5.79 13.00
CA PHE A 99 -6.37 -6.86 13.81
C PHE A 99 -6.68 -6.41 15.23
N MET A 100 -5.81 -5.61 15.85
CA MET A 100 -6.01 -5.07 17.18
C MET A 100 -7.25 -4.17 17.23
N PHE A 101 -7.38 -3.22 16.30
CA PHE A 101 -8.55 -2.33 16.20
C PHE A 101 -9.82 -3.10 15.83
N SER A 102 -9.73 -4.10 14.96
CA SER A 102 -10.87 -4.97 14.66
C SER A 102 -11.35 -5.74 15.90
N GLY A 103 -10.41 -6.20 16.75
CA GLY A 103 -10.75 -6.88 18.01
C GLY A 103 -11.41 -5.94 19.02
N ILE A 104 -10.88 -4.73 19.17
CA ILE A 104 -11.47 -3.70 20.06
C ILE A 104 -12.86 -3.30 19.58
N PHE A 105 -13.05 -3.10 18.27
CA PHE A 105 -14.35 -2.76 17.69
C PHE A 105 -15.38 -3.88 17.91
N SER A 106 -14.97 -5.15 17.76
CA SER A 106 -15.83 -6.30 18.04
C SER A 106 -16.24 -6.39 19.52
N ALA A 107 -15.34 -6.08 20.44
CA ALA A 107 -15.63 -6.08 21.87
C ALA A 107 -16.55 -4.92 22.28
N TRP A 108 -16.43 -3.76 21.61
CA TRP A 108 -17.27 -2.60 21.91
C TRP A 108 -18.74 -2.79 21.47
N ASN A 109 -18.97 -3.58 20.42
CA ASN A 109 -20.32 -3.92 19.96
C ASN A 109 -21.07 -4.90 20.90
N GLN A 110 -20.49 -5.33 22.02
CA GLN A 110 -21.14 -6.18 23.03
C GLN A 110 -21.90 -5.40 24.12
N ASP A 111 -21.71 -4.08 24.23
CA ASP A 111 -22.32 -3.25 25.29
C ASP A 111 -23.77 -2.80 25.00
N GLY A 112 -24.40 -3.31 23.93
CA GLY A 112 -25.77 -2.93 23.52
C GLY A 112 -26.91 -3.61 24.29
N GLN A 113 -26.67 -4.20 25.47
CA GLN A 113 -27.72 -4.87 26.25
C GLN A 113 -28.44 -3.86 27.17
N LEU A 114 -29.78 -3.86 27.14
CA LEU A 114 -30.65 -3.05 28.02
C LEU A 114 -30.29 -3.27 29.50
N SER A 115 -30.05 -2.18 30.24
CA SER A 115 -29.76 -2.22 31.68
C SER A 115 -30.59 -1.20 32.45
N VAL A 116 -31.26 -1.64 33.51
CA VAL A 116 -32.18 -0.83 34.32
C VAL A 116 -31.75 -0.82 35.78
N SER A 117 -31.91 0.33 36.46
CA SER A 117 -31.73 0.44 37.92
C SER A 117 -32.57 -0.60 38.67
N LYS A 118 -32.06 -1.13 39.79
CA LYS A 118 -32.64 -2.26 40.56
C LYS A 118 -33.92 -1.91 41.32
N GLN A 119 -34.84 -1.17 40.71
CA GLN A 119 -36.15 -0.84 41.29
C GLN A 119 -37.16 -1.95 40.99
N LYS A 120 -38.05 -2.19 41.94
CA LYS A 120 -39.05 -3.25 41.87
C LYS A 120 -40.28 -2.74 41.12
N ASN A 121 -41.02 -3.65 40.47
CA ASN A 121 -42.30 -3.38 39.82
C ASN A 121 -42.21 -2.56 38.51
N LEU A 122 -41.10 -2.66 37.78
CA LEU A 122 -40.98 -2.14 36.42
C LEU A 122 -41.34 -3.23 35.40
N ILE A 123 -42.03 -2.85 34.33
CA ILE A 123 -42.36 -3.75 33.22
C ILE A 123 -41.35 -3.48 32.10
N ILE A 124 -40.62 -4.51 31.69
CA ILE A 124 -39.68 -4.43 30.56
C ILE A 124 -40.36 -5.11 29.37
N GLN A 125 -40.64 -4.34 28.31
CA GLN A 125 -41.14 -4.84 27.04
C GLN A 125 -40.16 -4.44 25.94
N ASP A 126 -39.59 -5.44 25.27
CA ASP A 126 -38.51 -5.27 24.28
C ASP A 126 -37.34 -4.46 24.87
N ASP A 127 -37.09 -3.26 24.34
CA ASP A 127 -36.06 -2.33 24.81
C ASP A 127 -36.66 -1.11 25.55
N THR A 128 -37.93 -1.18 25.99
CA THR A 128 -38.62 -0.10 26.71
C THR A 128 -38.88 -0.47 28.17
N VAL A 129 -38.49 0.41 29.08
CA VAL A 129 -38.79 0.36 30.51
C VAL A 129 -40.05 1.14 30.79
N ILE A 130 -41.08 0.45 31.28
CA ILE A 130 -42.40 1.02 31.55
C ILE A 130 -42.63 1.12 33.06
N VAL A 131 -42.94 2.33 33.53
CA VAL A 131 -43.46 2.60 34.89
C VAL A 131 -44.99 2.68 34.77
N PRO A 132 -45.75 1.65 35.20
CA PRO A 132 -47.20 1.62 35.03
C PRO A 132 -47.90 2.61 35.99
N GLU A 133 -49.13 2.99 35.66
CA GLU A 133 -49.94 3.99 36.40
C GLU A 133 -50.15 3.66 37.89
N ASP A 134 -50.08 2.39 38.28
CA ASP A 134 -50.33 1.88 39.63
C ASP A 134 -49.06 1.79 40.51
N VAL A 135 -47.92 2.25 40.01
CA VAL A 135 -46.62 2.13 40.68
C VAL A 135 -46.01 3.51 40.92
N VAL A 136 -45.63 3.76 42.18
CA VAL A 136 -44.77 4.87 42.58
C VAL A 136 -43.36 4.33 42.80
N VAL A 137 -42.41 4.86 42.05
CA VAL A 137 -41.01 4.48 42.10
C VAL A 137 -40.26 5.49 42.96
N ASP A 138 -39.87 5.08 44.17
CA ASP A 138 -39.06 5.92 45.05
C ASP A 138 -37.55 5.74 44.76
N GLY A 139 -36.89 6.84 44.40
CA GLY A 139 -35.46 6.90 44.06
C GLY A 139 -35.16 6.97 42.57
N ASP A 140 -33.87 7.14 42.24
CA ASP A 140 -33.43 7.47 40.89
C ASP A 140 -33.55 6.28 39.91
N LEU A 141 -34.17 6.53 38.76
CA LEU A 141 -34.35 5.57 37.68
C LEU A 141 -33.32 5.82 36.59
N VAL A 142 -32.41 4.86 36.41
CA VAL A 142 -31.38 4.90 35.37
C VAL A 142 -31.64 3.79 34.36
N VAL A 143 -31.80 4.17 33.09
CA VAL A 143 -32.02 3.24 31.97
C VAL A 143 -30.90 3.41 30.95
N LYS A 144 -30.28 2.31 30.53
CA LYS A 144 -29.19 2.29 29.55
C LYS A 144 -29.56 1.44 28.34
N ASN A 145 -29.27 1.96 27.14
CA ASN A 145 -29.51 1.30 25.86
C ASN A 145 -30.99 0.89 25.68
N GLY A 146 -31.92 1.79 26.00
CA GLY A 146 -33.35 1.55 25.90
C GLY A 146 -34.21 2.77 26.20
N ASP A 147 -35.48 2.67 25.81
CA ASP A 147 -36.46 3.73 25.92
C ASP A 147 -37.19 3.70 27.26
N VAL A 148 -37.76 4.82 27.68
CA VAL A 148 -38.50 4.92 28.95
C VAL A 148 -39.89 5.50 28.74
N LYS A 149 -40.90 4.77 29.24
CA LYS A 149 -42.28 5.22 29.27
C LYS A 149 -42.76 5.31 30.71
N ILE A 150 -43.12 6.51 31.14
CA ILE A 150 -43.59 6.79 32.50
C ILE A 150 -45.08 7.07 32.43
N GLU A 151 -45.88 6.18 33.00
CA GLU A 151 -47.34 6.32 33.15
C GLU A 151 -47.73 6.50 34.63
N GLY A 152 -46.92 5.98 35.57
CA GLY A 152 -47.02 6.20 37.02
C GLY A 152 -46.27 7.43 37.51
N GLU A 153 -45.72 7.35 38.73
CA GLU A 153 -45.00 8.45 39.38
C GLU A 153 -43.58 8.03 39.79
N VAL A 154 -42.59 8.88 39.51
CA VAL A 154 -41.19 8.66 39.89
C VAL A 154 -40.75 9.76 40.86
N ASN A 155 -40.45 9.36 42.08
CA ASN A 155 -39.93 10.22 43.15
C ASN A 155 -38.40 10.20 43.16
N GLY A 156 -37.80 10.77 42.12
CA GLY A 156 -36.35 10.82 41.94
C GLY A 156 -35.96 11.34 40.57
N ASP A 157 -34.66 11.33 40.29
CA ASP A 157 -34.12 11.72 38.99
C ASP A 157 -34.27 10.57 37.99
N VAL A 158 -34.63 10.89 36.74
CA VAL A 158 -34.66 9.92 35.64
C VAL A 158 -33.51 10.22 34.69
N VAL A 159 -32.60 9.26 34.54
CA VAL A 159 -31.43 9.38 33.68
C VAL A 159 -31.46 8.30 32.61
N ILE A 160 -31.46 8.73 31.35
CA ILE A 160 -31.47 7.85 30.19
C ILE A 160 -30.11 7.96 29.52
N ILE A 161 -29.47 6.81 29.28
CA ILE A 161 -28.14 6.72 28.66
C ILE A 161 -28.27 5.89 27.38
N ASN A 162 -28.04 6.50 26.21
CA ASN A 162 -28.28 5.85 24.90
C ASN A 162 -29.71 5.33 24.70
N GLY A 163 -30.73 6.13 25.03
CA GLY A 163 -32.11 5.85 24.64
C GLY A 163 -32.52 6.81 23.53
N ASP A 164 -33.41 6.39 22.65
CA ASP A 164 -33.87 7.22 21.53
C ASP A 164 -35.16 7.98 21.90
N HIS A 165 -35.92 7.51 22.91
CA HIS A 165 -37.21 8.08 23.29
C HIS A 165 -37.53 8.09 24.79
N LEU A 166 -37.98 9.25 25.28
CA LEU A 166 -38.61 9.45 26.60
C LEU A 166 -40.06 9.89 26.44
N MET A 167 -40.98 9.12 27.03
CA MET A 167 -42.41 9.46 27.07
C MET A 167 -42.89 9.55 28.53
N ALA A 168 -43.03 10.78 29.03
CA ALA A 168 -43.59 11.08 30.35
C ALA A 168 -44.56 12.27 30.27
N SER A 169 -45.66 12.22 31.03
CA SER A 169 -46.60 13.34 31.16
C SER A 169 -46.07 14.38 32.16
N ALA A 170 -46.33 15.66 31.91
CA ALA A 170 -45.87 16.74 32.77
C ALA A 170 -46.47 16.58 34.20
N GLY A 171 -45.60 16.32 35.19
CA GLY A 171 -45.97 16.13 36.59
C GLY A 171 -45.78 14.72 37.15
N GLN A 172 -45.33 13.75 36.35
CA GLN A 172 -45.07 12.36 36.79
C GLN A 172 -43.67 12.11 37.34
N VAL A 173 -42.77 13.11 37.26
CA VAL A 173 -41.40 13.01 37.79
C VAL A 173 -41.16 14.17 38.73
N SER A 174 -40.82 13.85 39.98
CA SER A 174 -40.54 14.83 41.03
C SER A 174 -39.13 15.44 40.94
N GLY A 175 -38.20 14.73 40.29
CA GLY A 175 -36.79 15.14 40.11
C GLY A 175 -36.45 15.63 38.70
N ASP A 176 -35.15 15.71 38.42
CA ASP A 176 -34.63 16.12 37.11
C ASP A 176 -34.73 15.01 36.07
N LEU A 177 -35.11 15.39 34.84
CA LEU A 177 -35.06 14.53 33.66
C LEU A 177 -33.77 14.82 32.88
N LYS A 178 -32.89 13.82 32.74
CA LYS A 178 -31.60 13.95 32.04
C LYS A 178 -31.44 12.89 30.96
N GLU A 179 -31.27 13.33 29.72
CA GLU A 179 -30.91 12.47 28.59
C GLU A 179 -29.42 12.65 28.30
N VAL A 180 -28.67 11.55 28.40
CA VAL A 180 -27.22 11.54 28.24
C VAL A 180 -26.85 10.65 27.07
N ASN A 181 -26.51 11.27 25.95
CA ASN A 181 -25.95 10.56 24.81
C ASN A 181 -24.48 10.23 25.10
N GLN A 182 -24.08 8.94 25.03
CA GLN A 182 -22.70 8.51 25.35
C GLN A 182 -21.62 9.25 24.57
N LEU A 183 -21.95 9.80 23.40
CA LEU A 183 -21.02 10.62 22.62
C LEU A 183 -20.48 11.81 23.45
N PHE A 184 -21.34 12.47 24.23
CA PHE A 184 -20.96 13.68 24.97
C PHE A 184 -20.20 13.38 26.25
N ASP A 185 -20.57 12.33 26.98
CA ASP A 185 -19.86 11.92 28.20
C ASP A 185 -18.46 11.38 27.90
N TRP A 186 -18.30 10.58 26.84
CA TRP A 186 -16.99 10.10 26.38
C TRP A 186 -16.08 11.26 25.96
N ILE A 187 -16.61 12.23 25.20
CA ILE A 187 -15.87 13.42 24.78
C ILE A 187 -15.49 14.28 26.00
N TRP A 188 -16.40 14.49 26.96
CA TRP A 188 -16.11 15.35 28.11
C TRP A 188 -15.09 14.73 29.07
N TYR A 189 -15.19 13.43 29.31
CA TYR A 189 -14.24 12.69 30.15
C TYR A 189 -12.83 12.72 29.55
N HIS A 190 -12.70 12.51 28.23
CA HIS A 190 -11.40 12.53 27.55
C HIS A 190 -10.81 13.94 27.39
N ILE A 191 -11.61 15.00 27.28
CA ILE A 191 -11.10 16.38 27.21
C ILE A 191 -10.45 16.81 28.55
N LYS A 192 -10.98 16.38 29.69
CA LYS A 192 -10.42 16.70 31.01
C LYS A 192 -9.07 16.04 31.27
N ASP A 193 -8.87 14.82 30.77
CA ASP A 193 -7.61 14.09 30.95
C ASP A 193 -6.49 14.58 30.00
N VAL A 194 -6.86 15.00 28.79
CA VAL A 194 -5.92 15.59 27.83
C VAL A 194 -5.44 16.97 28.31
N THR A 195 -6.32 17.78 28.92
CA THR A 195 -5.91 19.09 29.44
C THR A 195 -5.01 18.98 30.68
N LYS A 196 -5.26 18.05 31.61
CA LYS A 196 -4.37 17.85 32.77
C LYS A 196 -2.97 17.35 32.37
N SER A 197 -2.88 16.46 31.39
CA SER A 197 -1.60 15.89 30.94
C SER A 197 -0.74 16.87 30.11
N VAL A 198 -1.36 17.79 29.38
CA VAL A 198 -0.64 18.81 28.59
C VAL A 198 -0.16 19.98 29.46
N PHE A 199 -0.89 20.35 30.52
CA PHE A 199 -0.49 21.42 31.44
C PHE A 199 0.43 20.97 32.59
N SER A 200 0.62 19.67 32.83
CA SER A 200 1.57 19.16 33.85
C SER A 200 2.98 18.87 33.33
N LEU A 201 3.28 19.14 32.06
CA LEU A 201 4.60 18.92 31.43
C LEU A 201 5.43 20.21 31.32
N LYS A 202 5.10 21.24 32.11
CA LYS A 202 5.87 22.49 32.16
C LYS A 202 6.07 22.99 33.59
N GLU A 203 6.74 22.17 34.40
CA GLU A 203 7.62 22.60 35.50
C GLU A 203 8.84 21.68 35.56
#